data_AF-A0A7X3I7I2-F1
#
_entry.id   AF-A0A7X3I7I2-F1
#
_cell.length_a   1.000
_cell.length_b   1.000
_cell.length_c   1.000
_cell.angle_alpha   90.00
_cell.angle_beta   90.00
_cell.angle_gamma   90.00
#
_symmetry.space_group_name_H-M   'P 1'
#
loop_
_entity.id
_entity.type
_entity.pdbx_description
1 polymer ?
#
loop_
_entity_poly.entity_id
_entity_poly.type
_entity_poly.pdbx_seq_one_letter_code
_entity_poly.pdbx_strand_id
1 'polypeptide(L)'
;MPPSSADKIGATDLDKVDARAITAEEYEEIPELTDAMMVRAVPGDGLELLKRCRGQLRVDQPKRQITLRLDADVIDTMRARGLG
;
A
#
# COMPACT_ATOMS: atom_id res chain seq x y z
N MET A 1 -16.55 11.52 -1.43
CA MET A 1 -16.18 10.13 -1.75
C MET A 1 -15.35 10.19 -3.01
N PRO A 2 -14.08 9.74 -3.02
CA PRO A 2 -13.27 9.77 -4.24
C PRO A 2 -13.95 8.89 -5.31
N PRO A 3 -13.87 9.28 -6.60
CA PRO A 3 -14.45 8.49 -7.68
C PRO A 3 -13.78 7.11 -7.74
N SER A 4 -14.57 6.10 -8.08
CA SER A 4 -14.08 4.72 -8.16
C SER A 4 -13.35 4.51 -9.49
N SER A 5 -12.47 3.52 -9.57
CA SER A 5 -11.83 3.13 -10.84
C SER A 5 -12.84 2.67 -11.91
N ALA A 6 -14.08 2.35 -11.52
CA ALA A 6 -15.17 2.05 -12.46
C ALA A 6 -15.57 3.28 -13.29
N ASP A 7 -15.33 4.49 -12.79
CA ASP A 7 -15.59 5.75 -13.50
C ASP A 7 -14.53 6.06 -14.58
N LYS A 8 -13.57 5.13 -14.79
CA LYS A 8 -12.46 5.20 -15.78
C LYS A 8 -11.56 6.44 -15.67
N ILE A 9 -11.64 7.18 -14.57
CA ILE A 9 -10.74 8.29 -14.28
C ILE A 9 -9.35 7.70 -13.99
N GLY A 10 -8.45 7.77 -14.97
CA GLY A 10 -7.14 7.10 -14.93
C GLY A 10 -7.12 5.69 -15.53
N ALA A 11 -8.08 5.31 -16.36
CA ALA A 11 -8.06 4.03 -17.06
C ALA A 11 -6.89 3.97 -18.06
N THR A 12 -5.90 3.14 -17.75
CA THR A 12 -4.77 2.85 -18.63
C THR A 12 -5.18 1.81 -19.68
N ASP A 13 -4.84 2.05 -20.94
CA ASP A 13 -4.98 1.08 -22.03
C ASP A 13 -4.00 -0.09 -21.81
N LEU A 14 -4.51 -1.21 -21.32
CA LEU A 14 -3.69 -2.37 -20.97
C LEU A 14 -3.16 -3.10 -22.21
N ASP A 15 -3.89 -3.10 -23.33
CA ASP A 15 -3.44 -3.73 -24.57
C ASP A 15 -2.19 -3.01 -25.11
N LYS A 16 -2.15 -1.68 -24.97
CA LYS A 16 -0.98 -0.89 -25.32
C LYS A 16 0.20 -1.11 -24.37
N VAL A 17 -0.04 -1.30 -23.07
CA VAL A 17 1.01 -1.53 -22.07
C VAL A 17 1.58 -2.94 -22.19
N ASP A 18 0.74 -3.93 -22.48
CA ASP A 18 1.08 -5.35 -22.60
C ASP A 18 1.53 -5.77 -24.01
N ALA A 19 1.71 -4.81 -24.92
CA ALA A 19 2.11 -5.08 -26.31
C ALA A 19 3.49 -5.79 -26.45
N ARG A 20 4.29 -5.83 -25.37
CA ARG A 20 5.60 -6.50 -25.35
C ARG A 20 5.43 -7.99 -25.06
N ALA A 21 5.69 -8.82 -26.06
CA ALA A 21 5.84 -10.26 -25.86
C ALA A 21 7.15 -10.56 -25.10
N ILE A 22 7.03 -11.22 -23.96
CA ILE A 22 8.16 -11.68 -23.13
C ILE A 22 8.82 -12.88 -23.83
N THR A 23 10.13 -12.84 -24.01
CA THR A 23 10.88 -13.97 -24.61
C THR A 23 11.36 -14.96 -23.54
N ALA A 24 11.78 -16.17 -23.95
CA ALA A 24 12.22 -17.19 -23.00
C ALA A 24 13.48 -16.79 -22.22
N GLU A 25 14.39 -16.06 -22.87
CA GLU A 25 15.63 -15.57 -22.27
C GLU A 25 15.35 -14.55 -21.15
N GLU A 26 14.29 -13.76 -21.26
CA GLU A 26 13.88 -12.80 -20.23
C GLU A 26 13.49 -13.49 -18.91
N TYR A 27 13.08 -14.78 -18.95
CA TYR A 27 12.79 -15.56 -17.74
C TYR A 27 14.05 -16.01 -17.00
N GLU A 28 15.18 -16.18 -17.70
CA GLU A 28 16.44 -16.59 -17.08
C GLU A 28 17.06 -15.47 -16.21
N GLU A 29 16.71 -14.21 -16.49
CA GLU A 29 17.16 -13.04 -15.73
C GLU A 29 16.34 -12.79 -14.45
N ILE A 30 15.21 -13.49 -14.27
CA ILE A 30 14.32 -13.28 -13.13
C ILE A 30 14.98 -13.85 -11.87
N PRO A 31 14.99 -13.10 -10.75
CA PRO A 31 15.54 -13.59 -9.50
C PRO A 31 14.78 -14.82 -8.99
N GLU A 32 15.55 -15.82 -8.55
CA GLU A 32 15.00 -17.06 -7.98
C GLU A 32 14.20 -16.80 -6.70
N LEU A 33 13.12 -17.56 -6.54
CA LEU A 33 12.28 -17.46 -5.36
C LEU A 33 12.97 -18.12 -4.15
N THR A 34 13.49 -17.30 -3.25
CA THR A 34 14.24 -17.79 -2.09
C THR A 34 13.34 -18.30 -0.96
N ASP A 35 13.85 -19.24 -0.16
CA ASP A 35 13.16 -19.75 1.03
C ASP A 35 12.83 -18.63 2.03
N ALA A 36 13.71 -17.63 2.17
CA ALA A 36 13.47 -16.47 3.03
C ALA A 36 12.22 -15.68 2.60
N MET A 37 11.95 -15.59 1.29
CA MET A 37 10.74 -14.96 0.76
C MET A 37 9.50 -15.79 1.08
N MET A 38 9.61 -17.12 0.95
CA MET A 38 8.52 -18.05 1.28
C MET A 38 8.18 -18.05 2.77
N VAL A 39 9.19 -18.00 3.64
CA VAL A 39 9.02 -17.93 5.11
C VAL A 39 8.30 -16.64 5.52
N ARG A 40 8.55 -15.53 4.83
CA ARG A 40 7.86 -14.25 5.09
C ARG A 40 6.45 -14.19 4.49
N ALA A 41 6.15 -15.00 3.47
CA ALA A 41 4.88 -14.93 2.75
C ALA A 41 3.69 -15.31 3.66
N VAL A 42 2.55 -14.65 3.44
CA VAL A 42 1.30 -14.99 4.13
C VAL A 42 0.43 -15.79 3.16
N PRO A 43 0.25 -17.11 3.38
CA PRO A 43 -0.57 -17.93 2.50
C PRO A 43 -2.07 -17.60 2.67
N GLY A 44 -2.83 -17.64 1.56
CA GLY A 44 -4.28 -17.46 1.57
C GLY A 44 -4.83 -16.84 0.28
N ASP A 45 -6.15 -16.69 0.23
CA ASP A 45 -6.84 -15.99 -0.86
C ASP A 45 -6.53 -14.48 -0.81
N GLY A 46 -6.16 -13.90 -1.96
CA GLY A 46 -5.73 -12.50 -2.04
C GLY A 46 -6.82 -11.50 -1.62
N LEU A 47 -8.09 -11.79 -1.91
CA LEU A 47 -9.20 -10.93 -1.53
C LEU A 47 -9.49 -11.02 -0.02
N GLU A 48 -9.35 -12.20 0.57
CA GLU A 48 -9.45 -12.39 2.00
C GLU A 48 -8.31 -11.69 2.75
N LEU A 49 -7.07 -11.82 2.27
CA LEU A 49 -5.90 -11.14 2.82
C LEU A 49 -6.05 -9.61 2.74
N LEU A 50 -6.57 -9.08 1.64
CA LEU A 50 -6.85 -7.65 1.49
C LEU A 50 -7.89 -7.16 2.50
N LYS A 51 -8.94 -7.96 2.77
CA LYS A 51 -9.97 -7.63 3.77
C LYS A 51 -9.40 -7.62 5.19
N ARG A 52 -8.50 -8.55 5.52
CA ARG A 52 -7.80 -8.61 6.82
C ARG A 52 -6.92 -7.38 7.07
N CYS A 53 -6.45 -6.74 6.00
CA CYS A 53 -5.56 -5.58 6.05
C CYS A 53 -6.29 -4.22 5.96
N ARG A 54 -7.64 -4.16 6.01
CA ARG A 54 -8.35 -2.87 5.97
C ARG A 54 -7.94 -2.00 7.17
N GLY A 55 -7.08 -1.01 6.90
CA GLY A 55 -6.70 0.05 7.82
C GLY A 55 -5.39 -0.15 8.59
N GLN A 56 -4.71 -1.30 8.47
CA GLN A 56 -3.49 -1.52 9.23
C GLN A 56 -2.45 -2.31 8.43
N LEU A 57 -1.42 -1.60 7.96
CA LEU A 57 -0.16 -2.26 7.65
C LEU A 57 0.36 -2.88 8.96
N ARG A 58 0.70 -4.17 8.92
CA ARG A 58 1.46 -4.82 9.98
C ARG A 58 2.86 -4.21 9.98
N VAL A 59 3.07 -3.21 10.83
CA VAL A 59 4.37 -2.59 11.06
C VAL A 59 4.94 -3.23 12.32
N ASP A 60 6.17 -3.75 12.26
CA ASP A 60 6.84 -4.40 13.39
C ASP A 60 6.94 -3.49 14.62
N GLN A 61 6.98 -2.18 14.38
CA GLN A 61 6.93 -1.14 15.42
C GLN A 61 5.75 -0.20 15.16
N PRO A 62 4.55 -0.51 15.69
CA PRO A 62 3.41 0.39 15.57
C PRO A 62 3.66 1.70 16.32
N LYS A 63 3.09 2.79 15.81
CA LYS A 63 3.13 4.08 16.50
C LYS A 63 2.48 3.93 17.88
N ARG A 64 3.12 4.49 18.90
CA ARG A 64 2.58 4.51 20.27
C ARG A 64 1.77 5.78 20.46
N GLN A 65 0.56 5.63 20.97
CA GLN A 65 -0.21 6.77 21.43
C GLN A 65 0.48 7.33 22.68
N ILE A 66 0.78 8.63 22.67
CA ILE A 66 1.32 9.36 23.81
C ILE A 66 0.38 10.49 24.18
N THR A 67 0.24 10.74 25.47
CA THR A 67 -0.48 11.90 26.01
C THR A 67 0.54 12.95 26.37
N LEU A 68 0.56 14.05 25.63
CA LEU A 68 1.47 15.18 25.85
C LEU A 68 0.66 16.41 26.28
N ARG A 69 1.16 17.16 27.26
CA ARG A 69 0.64 18.49 27.60
C ARG A 69 1.40 19.52 26.78
N LEU A 70 0.64 20.38 26.11
CA LEU A 70 1.15 21.50 25.31
C LEU A 70 0.51 22.79 25.83
N ASP A 71 1.19 23.91 25.64
CA ASP A 71 0.61 25.24 25.88
C ASP A 71 -0.55 25.51 24.92
N ALA A 72 -1.49 26.35 25.38
CA ALA A 72 -2.74 26.61 24.67
C ALA A 72 -2.51 27.26 23.29
N ASP A 73 -1.54 28.17 23.19
CA ASP A 73 -1.15 28.87 21.96
C ASP A 73 -0.61 27.91 20.88
N VAL A 74 0.14 26.88 21.29
CA VAL A 74 0.64 25.82 20.40
C VAL A 74 -0.53 25.00 19.86
N ILE A 75 -1.49 24.63 20.73
CA ILE A 75 -2.68 23.87 20.32
C ILE A 75 -3.51 24.68 19.31
N ASP A 76 -3.77 25.94 19.58
CA ASP A 76 -4.57 26.82 18.72
C ASP A 76 -3.91 27.03 17.36
N THR A 77 -2.60 27.27 17.36
CA THR A 77 -1.81 27.43 16.12
C THR A 77 -1.83 26.15 15.27
N MET A 78 -1.68 24.97 15.90
CA MET A 78 -1.72 23.69 15.18
C MET A 78 -3.11 23.42 14.59
N ARG A 79 -4.18 23.72 15.34
CA ARG A 79 -5.56 23.56 14.86
C ARG A 79 -5.86 24.50 13.68
N ALA A 80 -5.42 25.75 13.75
CA ALA A 80 -5.64 26.73 12.68
C ALA A 80 -4.93 26.37 11.37
N ARG A 81 -3.81 25.62 11.44
CA ARG A 81 -3.00 25.22 10.28
C ARG A 81 -3.31 23.82 9.73
N GLY A 82 -4.05 22.98 10.45
CA GLY A 82 -4.41 21.65 9.99
C GLY A 82 -5.51 21.68 8.92
N LEU A 83 -5.40 20.86 7.87
CA LEU A 83 -6.58 20.44 7.12
C LEU A 83 -7.37 19.50 8.03
N GLY A 84 -8.54 19.95 8.49
CA GLY A 84 -9.41 19.25 9.42
C GLY A 84 -9.72 17.81 9.05
#